data_AF-A0A1Q9VM70-F1
#
_entry.id   AF-A0A1Q9VM70-F1
#
_cell.length_a   1.000
_cell.length_b   1.000
_cell.length_c   1.000
_cell.angle_alpha   90.00
_cell.angle_beta   90.00
_cell.angle_gamma   90.00
#
_symmetry.space_group_name_H-M   'P 1'
#
loop_
_entity.id
_entity.type
_entity.pdbx_description
1 polymer ?
#
loop_
_entity_poly.entity_id
_entity_poly.type
_entity_poly.pdbx_seq_one_letter_code
_entity_poly.pdbx_strand_id
1 'polypeptide(L)'
;MSPSATATAGTETTTDATTDAGAAPSEPGRAPVALASGAVAFDVVPPAPGTGTASPARVGPADDGTAVLTVSPGDEPVSLVLTTPGSLTGNADGTVTVLDTAGTAVGGLSAPGVTDGGTGPGDASPLPRATLTVTGPTTAELAVVRPAGEPSESGSLAAVPDGHAVTTTLGTTALRSAGWGDREGGLSLAVDATAWARTAGVAGSDTLWAQVVAAEPDADVPGMHDQLVCHALGAPDKATWNLEPWRPDVGLVAVLAARCNPT
;
A
#
# COMPACT_ATOMS: atom_id res chain seq x y z
N MET A 1 -37.37 62.70 31.20
CA MET A 1 -37.57 63.63 30.06
C MET A 1 -37.93 62.79 28.86
N SER A 2 -39.07 63.06 28.23
CA SER A 2 -39.39 62.59 26.87
C SER A 2 -39.11 63.73 25.88
N PRO A 3 -38.86 63.43 24.61
CA PRO A 3 -39.95 63.33 23.62
C PRO A 3 -39.84 61.98 22.83
N SER A 4 -40.80 61.46 22.03
CA SER A 4 -41.72 62.03 21.03
C SER A 4 -40.96 62.65 19.84
N ALA A 5 -41.29 62.44 18.55
CA ALA A 5 -42.15 61.45 17.87
C ALA A 5 -41.43 61.13 16.51
N THR A 6 -41.96 60.57 15.41
CA THR A 6 -43.31 60.32 14.87
C THR A 6 -43.22 59.14 13.88
N ALA A 7 -44.34 58.49 13.54
CA ALA A 7 -44.41 57.47 12.48
C ALA A 7 -45.17 57.98 11.24
N THR A 8 -44.67 57.68 10.04
CA THR A 8 -45.35 57.79 8.74
C THR A 8 -44.95 56.60 7.87
N ALA A 9 -45.86 56.10 7.02
CA ALA A 9 -45.70 54.85 6.29
C ALA A 9 -45.55 55.03 4.76
N GLY A 10 -45.11 53.97 4.09
CA GLY A 10 -45.53 53.64 2.72
C GLY A 10 -44.50 53.86 1.61
N THR A 11 -44.04 52.76 1.02
CA THR A 11 -43.97 52.54 -0.44
C THR A 11 -43.81 51.03 -0.68
N GLU A 12 -44.65 50.46 -1.55
CA GLU A 12 -44.48 49.09 -2.03
C GLU A 12 -43.57 49.10 -3.26
N THR A 13 -42.61 48.18 -3.34
CA THR A 13 -42.00 47.79 -4.61
C THR A 13 -41.62 46.32 -4.59
N THR A 14 -42.52 45.50 -5.14
CA THR A 14 -42.26 44.40 -6.07
C THR A 14 -40.89 43.70 -6.03
N THR A 15 -40.92 42.45 -5.55
CA THR A 15 -40.18 41.29 -6.07
C THR A 15 -38.69 41.43 -6.40
N ASP A 16 -37.86 40.70 -5.65
CA ASP A 16 -36.90 39.80 -6.30
C ASP A 16 -36.92 38.43 -5.61
N ALA A 17 -36.73 37.37 -6.39
CA ALA A 17 -36.84 35.98 -5.96
C ALA A 17 -35.45 35.34 -5.92
N THR A 18 -34.71 35.56 -4.83
CA THR A 18 -33.48 34.81 -4.57
C THR A 18 -33.82 33.35 -4.34
N THR A 19 -33.63 32.53 -5.39
CA THR A 19 -33.89 31.10 -5.40
C THR A 19 -33.20 30.40 -4.23
N ASP A 20 -33.92 29.47 -3.61
CA ASP A 20 -33.36 28.51 -2.66
C ASP A 20 -32.21 27.74 -3.31
N ALA A 21 -30.97 28.10 -2.94
CA ALA A 21 -29.77 27.35 -3.27
C ALA A 21 -29.69 26.14 -2.33
N GLY A 22 -30.71 25.27 -2.42
CA GLY A 22 -30.88 24.11 -1.58
C GLY A 22 -29.62 23.26 -1.58
N ALA A 23 -28.96 23.17 -0.43
CA ALA A 23 -27.79 22.33 -0.26
C ALA A 23 -28.21 20.89 -0.58
N ALA A 24 -27.68 20.35 -1.68
CA ALA A 24 -28.01 19.00 -2.12
C ALA A 24 -27.76 18.04 -0.94
N PRO A 25 -28.76 17.25 -0.51
CA PRO A 25 -28.56 16.32 0.59
C PRO A 25 -27.44 15.37 0.18
N SER A 26 -26.36 15.33 0.97
CA SER A 26 -25.27 14.41 0.74
C SER A 26 -25.86 13.01 0.66
N GLU A 27 -25.73 12.35 -0.50
CA GLU A 27 -26.19 10.98 -0.64
C GLU A 27 -25.50 10.13 0.44
N PRO A 28 -26.13 9.04 0.92
CA PRO A 28 -25.53 8.09 1.86
C PRO A 28 -24.45 7.23 1.17
N GLY A 29 -23.55 7.89 0.43
CA GLY A 29 -22.32 7.34 -0.12
C GLY A 29 -21.44 6.81 1.01
N ARG A 30 -20.97 5.58 0.81
CA ARG A 30 -20.25 4.81 1.81
C ARG A 30 -18.95 5.54 2.19
N ALA A 31 -18.87 6.03 3.43
CA ALA A 31 -17.68 6.73 3.94
C ALA A 31 -16.40 5.90 3.71
N PRO A 32 -15.25 6.53 3.42
CA PRO A 32 -13.99 5.84 3.19
C PRO A 32 -13.60 4.99 4.40
N VAL A 33 -12.95 3.86 4.14
CA VAL A 33 -12.44 2.99 5.20
C VAL A 33 -10.97 3.33 5.42
N ALA A 34 -10.62 3.83 6.60
CA ALA A 34 -9.24 4.16 6.93
C ALA A 34 -8.38 2.89 7.07
N LEU A 35 -7.27 2.84 6.33
CA LEU A 35 -6.21 1.84 6.43
C LEU A 35 -4.96 2.55 6.98
N ALA A 36 -4.45 2.13 8.15
CA ALA A 36 -3.30 2.78 8.78
C ALA A 36 -2.37 1.79 9.49
N SER A 37 -1.07 2.05 9.42
CA SER A 37 -0.01 1.38 10.18
C SER A 37 1.03 2.43 10.57
N GLY A 38 1.49 2.41 11.83
CA GLY A 38 2.42 3.41 12.35
C GLY A 38 1.99 4.85 12.09
N ALA A 39 2.77 5.56 11.27
CA ALA A 39 2.54 6.96 10.88
C ALA A 39 1.99 7.14 9.45
N VAL A 40 1.67 6.05 8.73
CA VAL A 40 1.16 6.08 7.35
C VAL A 40 -0.33 5.71 7.35
N ALA A 41 -1.14 6.49 6.62
CA ALA A 41 -2.57 6.22 6.47
C ALA A 41 -3.08 6.46 5.04
N PHE A 42 -4.08 5.67 4.66
CA PHE A 42 -4.81 5.75 3.41
C PHE A 42 -6.31 5.77 3.67
N ASP A 43 -7.05 6.55 2.89
CA ASP A 43 -8.49 6.36 2.69
C ASP A 43 -8.70 5.32 1.58
N VAL A 44 -9.38 4.22 1.92
CA VAL A 44 -9.84 3.21 0.96
C VAL A 44 -11.19 3.68 0.41
N VAL A 45 -11.19 4.13 -0.85
CA VAL A 45 -12.35 4.66 -1.56
C VAL A 45 -12.89 3.59 -2.51
N PRO A 46 -14.13 3.10 -2.33
CA PRO A 46 -14.74 2.15 -3.26
C PRO A 46 -15.07 2.84 -4.60
N PRO A 47 -15.17 2.09 -5.72
CA PRO A 47 -15.58 2.66 -7.00
C PRO A 47 -16.98 3.28 -6.93
N ALA A 48 -17.24 4.22 -7.85
CA ALA A 48 -18.54 4.88 -7.98
C ALA A 48 -19.68 3.87 -8.22
N PRO A 49 -20.92 4.15 -7.78
CA PRO A 49 -22.03 3.20 -7.84
C PRO A 49 -22.47 2.90 -9.29
N GLY A 50 -21.86 1.88 -9.88
CA GLY A 50 -22.18 1.37 -11.22
C GLY A 50 -21.97 -0.15 -11.31
N THR A 51 -23.05 -0.88 -11.61
CA THR A 51 -23.04 -2.27 -12.13
C THR A 51 -22.31 -3.38 -11.34
N GLY A 52 -21.88 -3.20 -10.09
CA GLY A 52 -21.30 -4.28 -9.29
C GLY A 52 -21.51 -4.16 -7.77
N THR A 53 -21.77 -5.29 -7.10
CA THR A 53 -21.99 -5.36 -5.64
C THR A 53 -20.67 -5.56 -4.87
N ALA A 54 -19.72 -4.64 -5.04
CA ALA A 54 -18.43 -4.71 -4.36
C ALA A 54 -18.60 -4.85 -2.84
N SER A 55 -18.01 -5.89 -2.25
CA SER A 55 -18.14 -6.15 -0.81
C SER A 55 -17.40 -5.09 0.01
N PRO A 56 -17.86 -4.78 1.24
CA PRO A 56 -17.19 -3.86 2.15
C PRO A 56 -15.69 -4.11 2.28
N ALA A 57 -14.89 -3.08 1.97
CA ALA A 57 -13.51 -3.00 2.44
C ALA A 57 -13.47 -3.26 3.95
N ARG A 58 -12.58 -4.15 4.38
CA ARG A 58 -12.27 -4.43 5.78
C ARG A 58 -10.80 -4.18 6.02
N VAL A 59 -10.48 -3.57 7.16
CA VAL A 59 -9.10 -3.43 7.64
C VAL A 59 -9.01 -4.20 8.96
N GLY A 60 -7.97 -5.02 9.10
CA GLY A 60 -7.66 -5.75 10.32
C GLY A 60 -6.18 -5.58 10.71
N PRO A 61 -5.85 -5.56 12.01
CA PRO A 61 -4.46 -5.58 12.45
C PRO A 61 -3.80 -6.93 12.16
N ALA A 62 -2.49 -6.91 11.95
CA ALA A 62 -1.65 -8.09 11.82
C ALA A 62 -0.29 -7.89 12.54
N ASP A 63 0.61 -8.85 12.41
CA ASP A 63 1.89 -8.89 13.15
C ASP A 63 2.82 -7.70 12.83
N ASP A 64 3.81 -7.49 13.70
CA ASP A 64 4.79 -6.39 13.63
C ASP A 64 4.17 -4.97 13.47
N GLY A 65 2.89 -4.79 13.82
CA GLY A 65 2.16 -3.51 13.76
C GLY A 65 1.52 -3.19 12.40
N THR A 66 1.44 -4.18 11.52
CA THR A 66 0.88 -4.03 10.16
C THR A 66 -0.65 -4.02 10.13
N ALA A 67 -1.21 -3.57 9.01
CA ALA A 67 -2.65 -3.59 8.76
C ALA A 67 -2.96 -4.25 7.42
N VAL A 68 -3.80 -5.29 7.44
CA VAL A 68 -4.27 -6.00 6.26
C VAL A 68 -5.55 -5.36 5.77
N LEU A 69 -5.55 -4.89 4.52
CA LEU A 69 -6.75 -4.57 3.77
C LEU A 69 -7.28 -5.85 3.10
N THR A 70 -8.59 -6.08 3.21
CA THR A 70 -9.33 -7.06 2.42
C THR A 70 -10.46 -6.36 1.67
N VAL A 71 -10.53 -6.54 0.36
CA VAL A 71 -11.60 -6.04 -0.53
C VAL A 71 -12.05 -7.15 -1.48
N SER A 72 -13.27 -7.04 -2.01
CA SER A 72 -13.67 -7.75 -3.23
C SER A 72 -13.98 -6.69 -4.29
N PRO A 73 -13.00 -6.32 -5.14
CA PRO A 73 -13.22 -5.40 -6.25
C PRO A 73 -14.21 -5.99 -7.23
N GLY A 74 -14.96 -5.13 -7.93
CA GLY A 74 -15.76 -5.53 -9.08
C GLY A 74 -14.91 -5.49 -10.35
N ASP A 75 -15.54 -5.14 -11.47
CA ASP A 75 -14.83 -4.76 -12.69
C ASP A 75 -14.05 -3.43 -12.54
N GLU A 76 -14.51 -2.55 -11.64
CA GLU A 76 -13.89 -1.25 -11.33
C GLU A 76 -12.88 -1.34 -10.17
N PRO A 77 -11.78 -0.58 -10.21
CA PRO A 77 -10.73 -0.59 -9.18
C PRO A 77 -11.19 0.04 -7.85
N VAL A 78 -10.54 -0.37 -6.75
CA VAL A 78 -10.63 0.32 -5.45
C VAL A 78 -9.47 1.31 -5.35
N SER A 79 -9.76 2.58 -5.08
CA SER A 79 -8.72 3.61 -4.93
C SER A 79 -8.19 3.67 -3.49
N LEU A 80 -6.88 3.85 -3.38
CA LEU A 80 -6.12 3.97 -2.14
C LEU A 80 -5.46 5.34 -2.14
N VAL A 81 -6.02 6.27 -1.37
CA VAL A 81 -5.57 7.67 -1.32
C VAL A 81 -4.75 7.89 -0.06
N LEU A 82 -3.45 8.13 -0.21
CA LEU A 82 -2.54 8.45 0.89
C LEU A 82 -2.97 9.78 1.54
N THR A 83 -3.33 9.74 2.83
CA THR A 83 -3.80 10.92 3.58
C THR A 83 -2.71 11.57 4.43
N THR A 84 -1.57 10.90 4.59
CA THR A 84 -0.37 11.39 5.30
C THR A 84 0.62 12.07 4.35
N PRO A 85 1.39 13.10 4.78
CA PRO A 85 2.33 13.80 3.90
C PRO A 85 3.42 12.86 3.34
N GLY A 86 3.57 12.85 2.02
CA GLY A 86 4.49 11.94 1.33
C GLY A 86 4.12 11.73 -0.14
N SER A 87 4.64 10.66 -0.73
CA SER A 87 4.27 10.20 -2.08
C SER A 87 4.34 8.67 -2.21
N LEU A 88 3.81 8.15 -3.32
CA LEU A 88 3.79 6.73 -3.66
C LEU A 88 4.72 6.43 -4.83
N THR A 89 5.49 5.33 -4.74
CA THR A 89 6.27 4.75 -5.84
C THR A 89 5.82 3.32 -6.09
N GLY A 90 5.41 3.01 -7.32
CA GLY A 90 4.96 1.67 -7.72
C GLY A 90 6.12 0.83 -8.25
N ASN A 91 6.26 -0.39 -7.74
CA ASN A 91 7.42 -1.26 -7.99
C ASN A 91 7.10 -2.38 -9.00
N ALA A 92 8.14 -2.89 -9.66
CA ALA A 92 8.00 -3.91 -10.71
C ALA A 92 7.52 -5.29 -10.21
N ASP A 93 7.53 -5.53 -8.90
CA ASP A 93 6.99 -6.72 -8.24
C ASP A 93 5.50 -6.56 -7.83
N GLY A 94 4.89 -5.39 -8.08
CA GLY A 94 3.52 -5.07 -7.70
C GLY A 94 3.36 -4.52 -6.28
N THR A 95 4.46 -4.28 -5.55
CA THR A 95 4.45 -3.55 -4.28
C THR A 95 4.39 -2.03 -4.50
N VAL A 96 4.03 -1.27 -3.47
CA VAL A 96 4.10 0.20 -3.49
C VAL A 96 4.87 0.71 -2.28
N THR A 97 5.98 1.40 -2.52
CA THR A 97 6.76 2.09 -1.48
C THR A 97 6.11 3.44 -1.17
N VAL A 98 5.94 3.75 0.11
CA VAL A 98 5.50 5.06 0.61
C VAL A 98 6.72 5.86 1.02
N LEU A 99 6.91 7.01 0.38
CA LEU A 99 8.00 7.95 0.64
C LEU A 99 7.48 9.12 1.48
N ASP A 100 8.31 9.66 2.36
CA ASP A 100 8.02 10.92 3.06
C ASP A 100 8.29 12.16 2.18
N THR A 101 8.19 13.35 2.76
CA THR A 101 8.46 14.62 2.05
C THR A 101 9.93 14.86 1.71
N ALA A 102 10.87 14.05 2.22
CA ALA A 102 12.29 14.07 1.85
C ALA A 102 12.64 13.01 0.79
N GLY A 103 11.71 12.09 0.49
CA GLY A 103 11.93 10.95 -0.41
C GLY A 103 12.43 9.68 0.29
N THR A 104 12.39 9.63 1.63
CA THR A 104 12.80 8.47 2.42
C THR A 104 11.65 7.48 2.55
N ALA A 105 11.93 6.18 2.38
CA ALA A 105 10.92 5.13 2.53
C ALA A 105 10.48 4.98 4.01
N VAL A 106 9.18 5.17 4.26
CA VAL A 106 8.57 5.10 5.61
C VAL A 106 7.56 3.96 5.76
N GLY A 107 7.35 3.17 4.71
CA GLY A 107 6.47 2.02 4.69
C GLY A 107 6.10 1.59 3.28
N GLY A 108 5.14 0.68 3.18
CA GLY A 108 4.64 0.24 1.89
C GLY A 108 3.42 -0.66 1.95
N LEU A 109 2.83 -0.89 0.78
CA LEU A 109 1.80 -1.90 0.55
C LEU A 109 2.44 -3.12 -0.13
N SER A 110 2.21 -4.30 0.42
CA SER A 110 2.63 -5.55 -0.21
C SER A 110 1.93 -5.76 -1.56
N ALA A 111 2.55 -6.51 -2.47
CA ALA A 111 1.90 -6.96 -3.69
C ALA A 111 0.58 -7.69 -3.33
N PRO A 112 -0.51 -7.45 -4.08
CA PRO A 112 -1.83 -7.92 -3.68
C PRO A 112 -2.02 -9.41 -3.98
N GLY A 113 -2.41 -10.17 -2.94
CA GLY A 113 -2.82 -11.57 -3.06
C GLY A 113 -4.30 -11.71 -3.44
N VAL A 114 -4.66 -12.86 -4.01
CA VAL A 114 -6.05 -13.27 -4.22
C VAL A 114 -6.30 -14.58 -3.48
N THR A 115 -7.43 -14.64 -2.76
CA THR A 115 -7.86 -15.82 -1.99
C THR A 115 -9.27 -16.21 -2.39
N ASP A 116 -9.51 -17.52 -2.51
CA ASP A 116 -10.83 -18.09 -2.74
C ASP A 116 -11.76 -17.88 -1.55
N GLY A 117 -12.95 -17.34 -1.80
CA GLY A 117 -14.09 -17.45 -0.88
C GLY A 117 -14.82 -18.80 -0.98
N GLY A 118 -14.42 -19.68 -1.91
CA GLY A 118 -15.11 -20.93 -2.23
C GLY A 118 -14.74 -22.11 -1.32
N THR A 119 -15.68 -22.55 -0.49
CA THR A 119 -15.50 -23.78 0.31
C THR A 119 -15.82 -25.04 -0.52
N GLY A 120 -14.87 -25.52 -1.33
CA GLY A 120 -15.00 -26.84 -1.95
C GLY A 120 -13.85 -27.24 -2.90
N PRO A 121 -13.39 -28.51 -2.87
CA PRO A 121 -12.48 -29.05 -3.89
C PRO A 121 -13.28 -29.41 -5.15
N GLY A 122 -13.63 -28.41 -5.96
CA GLY A 122 -14.31 -28.57 -7.24
C GLY A 122 -13.73 -27.62 -8.28
N ASP A 123 -13.29 -28.18 -9.42
CA ASP A 123 -12.79 -27.51 -10.63
C ASP A 123 -11.96 -26.23 -10.39
N ALA A 124 -10.67 -26.44 -10.12
CA ALA A 124 -9.66 -25.41 -9.94
C ALA A 124 -9.43 -24.57 -11.21
N SER A 125 -10.35 -23.63 -11.44
CA SER A 125 -10.17 -22.54 -12.40
C SER A 125 -8.95 -21.71 -12.00
N PRO A 126 -8.15 -21.20 -12.96
CA PRO A 126 -7.00 -20.37 -12.62
C PRO A 126 -7.47 -19.09 -11.94
N LEU A 127 -7.00 -18.84 -10.71
CA LEU A 127 -7.34 -17.64 -9.96
C LEU A 127 -7.06 -16.38 -10.78
N PRO A 128 -7.93 -15.36 -10.73
CA PRO A 128 -7.61 -14.07 -11.31
C PRO A 128 -6.42 -13.45 -10.56
N ARG A 129 -5.68 -12.58 -11.24
CA ARG A 129 -4.58 -11.84 -10.60
C ARG A 129 -5.12 -10.57 -9.97
N ALA A 130 -4.46 -10.06 -8.94
CA ALA A 130 -4.65 -8.68 -8.50
C ALA A 130 -3.45 -7.83 -8.94
N THR A 131 -3.68 -6.53 -9.12
CA THR A 131 -2.64 -5.54 -9.41
C THR A 131 -2.86 -4.31 -8.56
N LEU A 132 -1.78 -3.76 -8.02
CA LEU A 132 -1.75 -2.49 -7.29
C LEU A 132 -0.90 -1.51 -8.10
N THR A 133 -1.52 -0.46 -8.63
CA THR A 133 -0.92 0.46 -9.60
C THR A 133 -0.95 1.88 -9.06
N VAL A 134 0.18 2.59 -9.02
CA VAL A 134 0.20 4.02 -8.66
C VAL A 134 -0.29 4.85 -9.85
N THR A 135 -1.37 5.60 -9.67
CA THR A 135 -2.01 6.43 -10.72
C THR A 135 -1.90 7.94 -10.45
N GLY A 136 -1.47 8.33 -9.24
CA GLY A 136 -1.10 9.70 -8.89
C GLY A 136 -0.09 9.73 -7.73
N PRO A 137 0.51 10.90 -7.42
CA PRO A 137 1.57 10.99 -6.40
C PRO A 137 1.11 10.52 -5.01
N THR A 138 -0.18 10.57 -4.73
CA THR A 138 -0.81 10.12 -3.47
C THR A 138 -1.92 9.08 -3.72
N THR A 139 -2.00 8.48 -4.91
CA THR A 139 -3.12 7.59 -5.29
C THR A 139 -2.61 6.31 -5.93
N ALA A 140 -3.05 5.17 -5.39
CA ALA A 140 -2.92 3.87 -6.03
C ALA A 140 -4.30 3.23 -6.27
N GLU A 141 -4.37 2.31 -7.22
CA GLU A 141 -5.58 1.58 -7.60
C GLU A 141 -5.34 0.08 -7.48
N LEU A 142 -6.25 -0.59 -6.76
CA LEU A 142 -6.25 -2.03 -6.52
C LEU A 142 -7.34 -2.68 -7.38
N ALA A 143 -6.93 -3.45 -8.38
CA ALA A 143 -7.80 -4.02 -9.41
C ALA A 143 -7.64 -5.55 -9.52
N VAL A 144 -8.66 -6.22 -10.06
CA VAL A 144 -8.63 -7.65 -10.40
C VAL A 144 -8.45 -7.82 -11.91
N VAL A 145 -7.32 -8.39 -12.32
CA VAL A 145 -7.01 -8.72 -13.71
C VAL A 145 -7.47 -10.15 -13.99
N ARG A 146 -8.58 -10.28 -14.72
CA ARG A 146 -9.02 -11.56 -15.30
C ARG A 146 -7.96 -12.09 -16.27
N PRO A 147 -7.70 -13.41 -16.32
CA PRO A 147 -7.02 -14.02 -17.45
C PRO A 147 -7.75 -13.68 -18.76
N ALA A 148 -7.02 -13.49 -19.85
CA ALA A 148 -7.63 -13.40 -21.17
C ALA A 148 -8.27 -14.77 -21.49
N GLY A 149 -9.61 -14.82 -21.48
CA GLY A 149 -10.33 -16.04 -21.80
C GLY A 149 -10.13 -16.43 -23.26
N GLU A 150 -10.06 -17.74 -23.52
CA GLU A 150 -10.17 -18.24 -24.89
C GLU A 150 -11.56 -17.86 -25.47
N PRO A 151 -11.67 -17.61 -26.79
CA PRO A 151 -12.90 -17.11 -27.39
C PRO A 151 -14.02 -18.16 -27.31
N SER A 152 -14.91 -18.00 -26.34
CA SER A 152 -16.04 -18.90 -26.13
C SER A 152 -17.12 -18.67 -27.20
N GLU A 153 -17.44 -19.70 -27.99
CA GLU A 153 -18.42 -19.61 -29.09
C GLU A 153 -19.86 -19.34 -28.63
N SER A 154 -20.14 -19.44 -27.32
CA SER A 154 -21.40 -19.00 -26.72
C SER A 154 -21.24 -17.60 -26.14
N GLY A 155 -21.83 -16.60 -26.81
CA GLY A 155 -21.78 -15.17 -26.47
C GLY A 155 -22.52 -14.75 -25.19
N SER A 156 -22.51 -15.60 -24.16
CA SER A 156 -22.98 -15.29 -22.82
C SER A 156 -21.76 -15.03 -21.94
N LEU A 157 -21.53 -13.76 -21.56
CA LEU A 157 -20.60 -13.45 -20.49
C LEU A 157 -21.10 -14.11 -19.20
N ALA A 158 -20.43 -15.17 -18.76
CA ALA A 158 -20.69 -15.75 -17.45
C ALA A 158 -20.38 -14.67 -16.39
N ALA A 159 -21.34 -14.41 -15.50
CA ALA A 159 -21.12 -13.50 -14.39
C ALA A 159 -19.93 -13.97 -13.56
N VAL A 160 -19.12 -13.03 -13.07
CA VAL A 160 -18.00 -13.35 -12.18
C VAL A 160 -18.55 -14.07 -10.94
N PRO A 161 -17.93 -15.17 -10.47
CA PRO A 161 -18.26 -15.74 -9.17
C PRO A 161 -17.97 -14.73 -8.05
N ASP A 162 -19.02 -14.12 -7.53
CA ASP A 162 -18.99 -13.29 -6.33
C ASP A 162 -18.31 -14.06 -5.19
N GLY A 163 -17.22 -13.53 -4.64
CA GLY A 163 -16.55 -14.12 -3.47
C GLY A 163 -15.03 -14.17 -3.48
N HIS A 164 -14.35 -13.79 -4.57
CA HIS A 164 -12.90 -13.61 -4.53
C HIS A 164 -12.53 -12.45 -3.59
N ALA A 165 -11.57 -12.68 -2.69
CA ALA A 165 -11.07 -11.67 -1.77
C ALA A 165 -9.61 -11.31 -2.13
N VAL A 166 -9.37 -10.03 -2.36
CA VAL A 166 -8.05 -9.44 -2.63
C VAL A 166 -7.49 -8.86 -1.34
N THR A 167 -6.23 -9.17 -1.04
CA THR A 167 -5.54 -8.73 0.18
C THR A 167 -4.24 -8.00 -0.12
N THR A 168 -3.97 -6.92 0.62
CA THR A 168 -2.67 -6.24 0.64
C THR A 168 -2.38 -5.76 2.06
N THR A 169 -1.11 -5.79 2.46
CA THR A 169 -0.68 -5.49 3.83
C THR A 169 0.13 -4.20 3.84
N LEU A 170 -0.41 -3.18 4.51
CA LEU A 170 0.30 -1.95 4.86
C LEU A 170 1.24 -2.21 6.05
N GLY A 171 2.51 -1.88 5.90
CA GLY A 171 3.48 -1.91 6.98
C GLY A 171 4.40 -0.70 6.98
N THR A 172 4.82 -0.27 8.17
CA THR A 172 5.78 0.83 8.38
C THR A 172 6.97 0.44 9.26
N THR A 173 6.93 -0.71 9.92
CA THR A 173 8.04 -1.22 10.74
C THR A 173 8.74 -2.32 9.95
N ALA A 174 9.97 -2.05 9.52
CA ALA A 174 10.76 -2.97 8.71
C ALA A 174 11.94 -3.56 9.49
N LEU A 175 12.61 -2.74 10.30
CA LEU A 175 13.71 -3.17 11.16
C LEU A 175 13.19 -3.60 12.53
N ARG A 176 13.55 -4.81 12.99
CA ARG A 176 13.33 -5.25 14.38
C ARG A 176 14.56 -5.01 15.25
N SER A 177 15.76 -5.26 14.73
CA SER A 177 17.02 -4.83 15.35
C SER A 177 18.17 -4.78 14.35
N ALA A 178 19.15 -3.93 14.63
CA ALA A 178 20.46 -3.91 13.99
C ALA A 178 21.54 -4.02 15.09
N GLY A 179 22.69 -4.64 14.80
CA GLY A 179 23.75 -4.78 15.79
C GLY A 179 25.12 -5.19 15.24
N TRP A 180 26.09 -4.28 15.36
CA TRP A 180 27.49 -4.52 15.00
C TRP A 180 28.14 -5.62 15.86
N GLY A 181 29.10 -6.33 15.28
CA GLY A 181 29.92 -7.35 15.93
C GLY A 181 30.96 -7.93 14.98
N ASP A 182 31.74 -8.89 15.47
CA ASP A 182 32.65 -9.68 14.63
C ASP A 182 31.92 -10.93 14.11
N ARG A 183 31.82 -11.08 12.78
CA ARG A 183 31.21 -12.24 12.09
C ARG A 183 31.94 -12.50 10.77
N GLU A 184 31.98 -13.77 10.35
CA GLU A 184 32.61 -14.23 9.10
C GLU A 184 34.08 -13.80 8.87
N GLY A 185 34.76 -13.30 9.91
CA GLY A 185 36.18 -12.88 9.87
C GLY A 185 36.42 -11.37 9.97
N GLY A 186 35.40 -10.56 10.21
CA GLY A 186 35.58 -9.12 10.43
C GLY A 186 34.33 -8.41 10.96
N LEU A 187 34.37 -7.07 10.93
CA LEU A 187 33.24 -6.23 11.34
C LEU A 187 32.00 -6.53 10.47
N SER A 188 30.85 -6.71 11.11
CA SER A 188 29.60 -7.09 10.47
C SER A 188 28.42 -6.47 11.21
N LEU A 189 27.42 -5.99 10.48
CA LEU A 189 26.13 -5.56 11.02
C LEU A 189 25.12 -6.71 10.85
N ALA A 190 24.60 -7.26 11.95
CA ALA A 190 23.47 -8.19 11.86
C ALA A 190 22.17 -7.39 11.86
N VAL A 191 21.37 -7.58 10.81
CA VAL A 191 20.04 -6.99 10.65
C VAL A 191 18.99 -8.09 10.85
N ASP A 192 18.01 -7.84 11.73
CA ASP A 192 16.78 -8.62 11.83
C ASP A 192 15.60 -7.81 11.29
N ALA A 193 14.99 -8.30 10.21
CA ALA A 193 13.83 -7.69 9.57
C ALA A 193 12.49 -8.21 10.13
N THR A 194 11.44 -7.40 10.03
CA THR A 194 10.06 -7.80 10.35
C THR A 194 9.53 -8.85 9.38
N ALA A 195 8.51 -9.62 9.80
CA ALA A 195 7.89 -10.62 8.93
C ALA A 195 7.31 -9.98 7.64
N TRP A 196 6.82 -8.75 7.76
CA TRP A 196 6.37 -7.93 6.63
C TRP A 196 7.53 -7.53 5.71
N ALA A 197 8.62 -6.97 6.22
CA ALA A 197 9.73 -6.54 5.36
C ALA A 197 10.37 -7.70 4.57
N ARG A 198 10.37 -8.91 5.14
CA ARG A 198 10.85 -10.15 4.49
C ARG A 198 9.93 -10.65 3.36
N THR A 199 8.70 -10.14 3.25
CA THR A 199 7.68 -10.62 2.31
C THR A 199 7.07 -9.52 1.42
N ALA A 200 7.22 -8.25 1.78
CA ALA A 200 6.74 -7.08 1.05
C ALA A 200 7.69 -6.60 -0.06
N GLY A 201 8.54 -7.49 -0.59
CA GLY A 201 9.34 -7.27 -1.80
C GLY A 201 10.23 -6.03 -1.76
N VAL A 202 10.18 -5.23 -2.84
CA VAL A 202 10.92 -3.97 -2.97
C VAL A 202 10.49 -2.99 -1.88
N ALA A 203 9.19 -2.77 -1.66
CA ALA A 203 8.72 -1.83 -0.64
C ALA A 203 9.14 -2.21 0.80
N GLY A 204 9.22 -3.51 1.09
CA GLY A 204 9.78 -4.03 2.34
C GLY A 204 11.29 -3.80 2.46
N SER A 205 12.02 -3.97 1.36
CA SER A 205 13.48 -3.78 1.28
C SER A 205 13.88 -2.30 1.38
N ASP A 206 13.21 -1.40 0.66
CA ASP A 206 13.39 0.05 0.70
C ASP A 206 13.20 0.58 2.13
N THR A 207 12.09 0.20 2.76
CA THR A 207 11.73 0.61 4.12
C THR A 207 12.73 0.04 5.13
N LEU A 208 13.22 -1.19 4.93
CA LEU A 208 14.24 -1.78 5.79
C LEU A 208 15.57 -1.02 5.67
N TRP A 209 16.03 -0.71 4.44
CA TRP A 209 17.27 0.02 4.24
C TRP A 209 17.23 1.41 4.88
N ALA A 210 16.15 2.16 4.66
CA ALA A 210 15.94 3.46 5.28
C ALA A 210 16.01 3.39 6.82
N GLN A 211 15.46 2.33 7.43
CA GLN A 211 15.50 2.13 8.88
C GLN A 211 16.86 1.62 9.38
N VAL A 212 17.60 0.84 8.60
CA VAL A 212 18.99 0.44 8.89
C VAL A 212 19.89 1.67 8.89
N VAL A 213 19.85 2.52 7.86
CA VAL A 213 20.66 3.75 7.79
C VAL A 213 20.27 4.76 8.88
N ALA A 214 18.98 4.87 9.23
CA ALA A 214 18.53 5.74 10.32
C ALA A 214 18.97 5.26 11.72
N ALA A 215 19.17 3.95 11.91
CA ALA A 215 19.63 3.36 13.17
C ALA A 215 21.16 3.30 13.27
N GLU A 216 21.84 2.99 12.16
CA GLU A 216 23.27 2.70 12.06
C GLU A 216 23.87 3.43 10.83
N PRO A 217 24.11 4.76 10.90
CA PRO A 217 24.51 5.56 9.74
C PRO A 217 25.83 5.13 9.07
N ASP A 218 26.74 4.50 9.82
CA ASP A 218 27.99 3.93 9.29
C ASP A 218 27.75 2.75 8.31
N ALA A 219 26.51 2.27 8.20
CA ALA A 219 26.11 1.26 7.22
C ALA A 219 25.80 1.83 5.82
N ASP A 220 25.68 3.15 5.64
CA ASP A 220 25.23 3.79 4.38
C ASP A 220 26.31 3.77 3.28
N VAL A 221 26.57 2.56 2.76
CA VAL A 221 27.49 2.30 1.65
C VAL A 221 26.83 1.34 0.64
N PRO A 222 27.00 1.54 -0.69
CA PRO A 222 26.28 0.76 -1.71
C PRO A 222 26.50 -0.76 -1.59
N GLY A 223 27.73 -1.19 -1.31
CA GLY A 223 28.04 -2.59 -1.07
C GLY A 223 27.28 -3.24 0.09
N MET A 224 26.83 -2.49 1.10
CA MET A 224 25.99 -3.02 2.20
C MET A 224 24.50 -3.02 1.85
N HIS A 225 24.03 -2.03 1.08
CA HIS A 225 22.68 -2.04 0.49
C HIS A 225 22.47 -3.27 -0.40
N ASP A 226 23.43 -3.53 -1.29
CA ASP A 226 23.34 -4.63 -2.25
C ASP A 226 23.45 -6.00 -1.56
N GLN A 227 24.14 -6.09 -0.42
CA GLN A 227 24.09 -7.26 0.46
C GLN A 227 22.69 -7.45 1.09
N LEU A 228 22.05 -6.38 1.58
CA LEU A 228 20.72 -6.45 2.17
C LEU A 228 19.66 -6.90 1.16
N VAL A 229 19.64 -6.29 -0.03
CA VAL A 229 18.73 -6.68 -1.12
C VAL A 229 18.98 -8.14 -1.54
N CYS A 230 20.25 -8.58 -1.56
CA CYS A 230 20.57 -9.97 -1.84
C CYS A 230 20.03 -10.94 -0.78
N HIS A 231 20.18 -10.66 0.52
CA HIS A 231 19.63 -11.53 1.58
C HIS A 231 18.10 -11.51 1.60
N ALA A 232 17.45 -10.37 1.32
CA ALA A 232 16.00 -10.27 1.22
C ALA A 232 15.44 -11.18 0.10
N LEU A 233 16.10 -11.21 -1.06
CA LEU A 233 15.71 -12.04 -2.21
C LEU A 233 16.11 -13.52 -2.06
N GLY A 234 17.31 -13.79 -1.55
CA GLY A 234 17.94 -15.12 -1.58
C GLY A 234 17.95 -15.88 -0.25
N ALA A 235 17.61 -15.23 0.86
CA ALA A 235 17.66 -15.82 2.20
C ALA A 235 16.61 -15.24 3.20
N PRO A 236 15.34 -15.04 2.81
CA PRO A 236 14.34 -14.35 3.64
C PRO A 236 14.11 -15.01 5.02
N ASP A 237 14.25 -16.34 5.10
CA ASP A 237 14.02 -17.14 6.32
C ASP A 237 15.16 -17.09 7.35
N LYS A 238 16.33 -16.52 7.02
CA LYS A 238 17.44 -16.39 7.98
C LYS A 238 17.07 -15.44 9.11
N ALA A 239 17.20 -15.87 10.37
CA ALA A 239 16.91 -15.05 11.55
C ALA A 239 17.59 -13.66 11.50
N THR A 240 18.87 -13.58 11.11
CA THR A 240 19.56 -12.32 10.81
C THR A 240 20.26 -12.38 9.45
N TRP A 241 20.41 -11.21 8.83
CA TRP A 241 21.24 -10.99 7.66
C TRP A 241 22.49 -10.22 8.07
N ASN A 242 23.67 -10.76 7.75
CA ASN A 242 24.93 -10.09 8.02
C ASN A 242 25.27 -9.17 6.84
N LEU A 243 25.59 -7.91 7.13
CA LEU A 243 26.06 -6.91 6.17
C LEU A 243 27.49 -6.51 6.55
N GLU A 244 28.43 -6.67 5.63
CA GLU A 244 29.86 -6.57 5.92
C GLU A 244 30.52 -5.44 5.10
N PRO A 245 31.01 -4.36 5.72
CA PRO A 245 31.66 -3.23 5.02
C PRO A 245 33.05 -3.57 4.46
N TRP A 246 33.61 -4.74 4.79
CA TRP A 246 34.87 -5.24 4.24
C TRP A 246 34.70 -6.09 2.98
N ARG A 247 33.46 -6.37 2.55
CA ARG A 247 33.17 -7.01 1.27
C ARG A 247 33.49 -6.05 0.12
N PRO A 248 33.98 -6.54 -1.02
CA PRO A 248 34.19 -5.68 -2.18
C PRO A 248 32.84 -5.19 -2.73
N ASP A 249 32.74 -3.89 -2.97
CA ASP A 249 31.62 -3.32 -3.72
C ASP A 249 31.73 -3.72 -5.20
N VAL A 250 30.88 -4.65 -5.60
CA VAL A 250 30.84 -5.25 -6.94
C VAL A 250 29.49 -5.02 -7.65
N GLY A 251 28.56 -4.31 -7.01
CA GLY A 251 27.19 -4.11 -7.47
C GLY A 251 26.29 -5.35 -7.36
N LEU A 252 24.99 -5.12 -7.14
CA LEU A 252 23.96 -6.11 -6.82
C LEU A 252 23.97 -7.37 -7.69
N VAL A 253 24.18 -7.24 -9.01
CA VAL A 253 24.20 -8.39 -9.93
C VAL A 253 25.34 -9.36 -9.60
N ALA A 254 26.51 -8.85 -9.21
CA ALA A 254 27.64 -9.69 -8.81
C ALA A 254 27.46 -10.21 -7.38
N VAL A 255 26.86 -9.44 -6.46
CA VAL A 255 26.50 -9.90 -5.11
C VAL A 255 25.52 -11.08 -5.17
N LEU A 256 24.49 -10.99 -6.03
CA LEU A 256 23.54 -12.08 -6.30
C LEU A 256 24.22 -13.30 -6.93
N ALA A 257 25.10 -13.11 -7.93
CA ALA A 257 25.87 -14.19 -8.54
C ALA A 257 26.79 -14.91 -7.53
N ALA A 258 27.35 -14.15 -6.58
CA ALA A 258 28.15 -14.64 -5.44
C ALA A 258 27.30 -15.15 -4.26
N ARG A 259 25.98 -15.30 -4.42
CA ARG A 259 25.05 -15.81 -3.38
C ARG A 259 25.12 -15.02 -2.06
N CYS A 260 25.22 -13.71 -2.17
CA CYS A 260 25.34 -12.75 -1.07
C CYS A 260 26.66 -12.86 -0.28
N ASN A 261 27.70 -13.46 -0.85
CA ASN A 261 29.01 -13.62 -0.21
C ASN A 261 30.14 -13.32 -1.24
N PRO A 262 30.27 -12.06 -1.74
CA PRO A 262 31.33 -11.69 -2.67
C PRO A 262 32.72 -11.72 -2.00
N THR A 263 33.76 -11.87 -2.84
CA THR A 263 35.17 -12.09 -2.46
C THR A 263 36.11 -11.39 -3.42
#